data_AF-A0A3A4RLM3-F1
#
_entry.id   AF-A0A3A4RLM3-F1
#
_cell.length_a   1.000
_cell.length_b   1.000
_cell.length_c   1.000
_cell.angle_alpha   90.00
_cell.angle_beta   90.00
_cell.angle_gamma   90.00
#
_symmetry.space_group_name_H-M   'P 1'
#
loop_
_entity.id
_entity.type
_entity.pdbx_description
1 polymer ?
#
loop_
_entity_poly.entity_id
_entity_poly.type
_entity_poly.pdbx_seq_one_letter_code
_entity_poly.pdbx_strand_id
1 'polypeptide(L)'
;MCEVFISADPESYASRTRSVRLHGVVTSIRLENLYWDVLTEIGQRDGMAVVQLIEKLYDELVAARGDVGNFASFLRVSALRYMALQAHDRIPMDNSVPIRSLDARAVLHALPSHWALRPPALATAQVVALRRKG
;
A
#
# COMPACT_ATOMS: atom_id res chain seq x y z
N MET A 1 -16.63 -13.02 19.99
CA MET A 1 -15.56 -12.11 19.52
C MET A 1 -14.22 -12.85 19.37
N CYS A 2 -13.74 -13.55 20.40
CA CYS A 2 -12.47 -14.28 20.31
C CYS A 2 -12.47 -15.36 19.22
N GLU A 3 -13.57 -16.11 19.08
CA GLU A 3 -13.70 -17.20 18.10
C GLU A 3 -13.33 -16.77 16.67
N VAL A 4 -13.80 -15.59 16.23
CA VAL A 4 -13.50 -15.02 14.89
C VAL A 4 -11.99 -14.84 14.64
N PHE A 5 -11.20 -14.58 15.69
CA PHE A 5 -9.76 -14.36 15.57
C PHE A 5 -8.93 -15.61 15.88
N ILE A 6 -9.35 -16.44 16.84
CA ILE A 6 -8.62 -17.66 17.21
C ILE A 6 -8.85 -18.81 16.23
N SER A 7 -9.90 -18.74 15.40
CA SER A 7 -10.18 -19.73 14.36
C SER A 7 -9.37 -19.51 13.07
N ALA A 8 -8.42 -18.58 13.06
CA ALA A 8 -7.54 -18.37 11.92
C ALA A 8 -6.70 -19.62 11.66
N ASP A 9 -6.64 -20.05 10.39
CA ASP A 9 -5.76 -21.14 9.97
C ASP A 9 -4.30 -20.81 10.36
N PRO A 10 -3.59 -21.68 11.12
CA PRO A 10 -2.18 -21.49 11.44
C PRO A 10 -1.27 -21.19 10.25
N GLU A 11 -1.59 -21.74 9.08
CA GLU A 11 -0.82 -21.47 7.87
C GLU A 11 -0.99 -20.02 7.41
N SER A 12 -2.11 -19.37 7.68
CA SER A 12 -2.36 -17.99 7.23
C SER A 12 -1.39 -16.97 7.86
N TYR A 13 -1.01 -17.16 9.14
CA TYR A 13 -0.07 -16.28 9.84
C TYR A 13 1.36 -16.86 9.93
N ALA A 14 1.61 -18.04 9.36
CA ALA A 14 2.96 -18.56 9.18
C ALA A 14 3.75 -17.67 8.22
N SER A 15 5.00 -17.37 8.56
CA SER A 15 5.87 -16.56 7.69
C SER A 15 6.49 -17.39 6.58
N ARG A 16 6.46 -16.86 5.36
CA ARG A 16 7.20 -17.38 4.21
C ARG A 16 8.15 -16.35 3.63
N THR A 17 9.36 -16.78 3.33
CA THR A 17 10.39 -15.97 2.68
C THR A 17 10.37 -16.21 1.17
N ARG A 18 10.41 -15.14 0.37
CA ARG A 18 10.58 -15.20 -1.09
C ARG A 18 11.72 -14.25 -1.51
N SER A 19 12.52 -14.69 -2.48
CA SER A 19 13.57 -13.88 -3.08
C SER A 19 13.03 -13.12 -4.29
N VAL A 20 13.22 -11.80 -4.31
CA VAL A 20 12.79 -10.91 -5.40
C VAL A 20 14.01 -10.12 -5.89
N ARG A 21 14.10 -9.79 -7.18
CA ARG A 21 15.22 -9.03 -7.72
C ARG A 21 14.83 -7.55 -7.86
N LEU A 22 15.25 -6.73 -6.91
CA LEU A 22 14.99 -5.29 -6.88
C LEU A 22 16.22 -4.54 -7.40
N HIS A 23 16.08 -3.78 -8.50
CA HIS A 23 17.19 -3.09 -9.16
C HIS A 23 18.44 -3.97 -9.38
N GLY A 24 18.24 -5.24 -9.75
CA GLY A 24 19.33 -6.18 -9.99
C GLY A 24 19.86 -6.91 -8.75
N VAL A 25 19.53 -6.45 -7.55
CA VAL A 25 19.93 -7.05 -6.26
C VAL A 25 18.89 -8.09 -5.81
N VAL A 26 19.33 -9.26 -5.38
CA VAL A 26 18.44 -10.28 -4.81
C VAL A 26 18.10 -9.91 -3.37
N THR A 27 16.85 -9.53 -3.14
CA THR A 27 16.31 -9.15 -1.83
C THR A 27 15.42 -10.25 -1.28
N SER A 28 15.69 -10.67 -0.05
CA SER A 28 14.88 -11.64 0.68
C SER A 28 13.76 -10.94 1.43
N ILE A 29 12.51 -11.25 1.09
CA ILE A 29 11.32 -10.65 1.70
C ILE A 29 10.57 -11.73 2.48
N ARG A 30 10.34 -11.49 3.78
CA ARG A 30 9.60 -12.39 4.67
C ARG A 30 8.27 -11.76 5.10
N LEU A 31 7.17 -12.39 4.69
CA LEU A 31 5.79 -12.00 5.02
C LEU A 31 4.98 -13.22 5.44
N GLU A 32 3.91 -13.00 6.18
CA GLU A 32 2.90 -14.00 6.51
C GLU A 32 2.14 -14.43 5.25
N ASN A 33 1.69 -15.68 5.18
CA ASN A 33 1.04 -16.23 3.97
C ASN A 33 -0.20 -15.42 3.56
N LEU A 34 -1.01 -14.96 4.51
CA LEU A 34 -2.18 -14.13 4.19
C LEU A 34 -1.81 -12.83 3.45
N TYR A 35 -0.66 -12.21 3.79
CA TYR A 35 -0.19 -11.05 3.03
C TYR A 35 0.29 -11.45 1.63
N TRP A 36 0.93 -12.61 1.47
CA TRP A 36 1.28 -13.11 0.14
C TRP A 36 0.06 -13.34 -0.74
N ASP A 37 -1.02 -13.86 -0.17
CA ASP A 37 -2.26 -14.14 -0.89
C ASP A 37 -2.92 -12.84 -1.35
N VAL A 38 -3.04 -11.85 -0.45
CA VAL A 38 -3.60 -10.53 -0.79
C VAL A 38 -2.74 -9.81 -1.85
N LEU A 39 -1.41 -9.83 -1.73
CA LEU A 39 -0.53 -9.25 -2.76
C LEU A 39 -0.63 -9.98 -4.09
N THR A 40 -0.86 -11.29 -4.07
CA THR A 40 -1.05 -12.10 -5.28
C THR A 40 -2.36 -11.71 -5.97
N GLU A 41 -3.45 -11.54 -5.22
CA GLU A 41 -4.72 -11.05 -5.75
C GLU A 41 -4.58 -9.66 -6.38
N ILE A 42 -3.96 -8.71 -5.66
CA ILE A 42 -3.70 -7.34 -6.17
C ILE A 42 -2.96 -7.41 -7.53
N GLY A 43 -1.92 -8.25 -7.62
CA GLY A 43 -1.18 -8.44 -8.86
C GLY A 43 -2.05 -9.01 -9.97
N GLN A 44 -2.81 -10.06 -9.67
CA GLN A 44 -3.68 -10.75 -10.63
C GLN A 44 -4.76 -9.83 -11.21
N ARG A 45 -5.35 -8.93 -10.41
CA ARG A 45 -6.33 -7.92 -10.88
C ARG A 45 -5.78 -7.07 -12.02
N ASP A 46 -4.49 -6.78 -11.99
CA ASP A 46 -3.81 -6.01 -13.02
C ASP A 46 -3.00 -6.89 -14.00
N GLY A 47 -3.19 -8.21 -13.97
CA GLY A 47 -2.50 -9.15 -14.87
C GLY A 47 -0.99 -9.26 -14.60
N MET A 48 -0.57 -9.04 -13.35
CA MET A 48 0.82 -9.15 -12.89
C MET A 48 1.00 -10.35 -11.98
N ALA A 49 2.12 -11.06 -12.12
CA ALA A 49 2.55 -11.96 -11.05
C ALA A 49 2.94 -11.14 -9.81
N VAL A 50 2.80 -11.74 -8.62
CA VAL A 50 3.09 -11.05 -7.34
C VAL A 50 4.51 -10.47 -7.27
N VAL A 51 5.49 -11.13 -7.90
CA VAL A 51 6.87 -10.64 -7.97
C VAL A 51 6.96 -9.36 -8.82
N GLN A 52 6.26 -9.31 -9.95
CA GLN A 52 6.20 -8.13 -10.83
C GLN A 52 5.50 -6.95 -10.14
N LEU A 53 4.42 -7.22 -9.40
CA LEU A 53 3.77 -6.20 -8.56
C LEU A 53 4.76 -5.62 -7.54
N ILE A 54 5.50 -6.48 -6.84
CA ILE A 54 6.46 -6.06 -5.81
C ILE A 54 7.60 -5.23 -6.40
N GLU A 55 8.16 -5.66 -7.53
CA GLU A 55 9.19 -4.90 -8.26
C GLU A 55 8.64 -3.52 -8.66
N LYS A 56 7.45 -3.47 -9.28
CA LYS A 56 6.83 -2.20 -9.66
C LYS A 56 6.59 -1.29 -8.45
N LEU A 57 6.06 -1.82 -7.35
CA LEU A 57 5.83 -1.04 -6.13
C LEU A 57 7.13 -0.50 -5.53
N TYR A 58 8.21 -1.26 -5.61
CA TYR A 58 9.53 -0.82 -5.17
C TYR A 58 10.03 0.36 -6.03
N ASP A 59 10.00 0.20 -7.35
CA ASP A 59 10.47 1.21 -8.29
C ASP A 59 9.71 2.54 -8.15
N GLU A 60 8.38 2.47 -8.06
CA GLU A 60 7.52 3.66 -7.85
C GLU A 60 7.78 4.32 -6.49
N LEU A 61 8.07 3.53 -5.45
CA LEU A 61 8.36 4.06 -4.12
C LEU A 61 9.72 4.76 -4.08
N VAL A 62 10.75 4.19 -4.74
CA VAL A 62 12.05 4.84 -4.93
C VAL A 62 11.87 6.13 -5.73
N ALA A 63 11.14 6.10 -6.85
CA ALA A 63 10.91 7.28 -7.68
C ALA A 63 10.19 8.41 -6.91
N ALA A 64 9.22 8.06 -6.05
CA ALA A 64 8.45 9.02 -5.28
C ALA A 64 9.16 9.58 -4.05
N ARG A 65 10.07 8.81 -3.42
CA ARG A 65 10.65 9.14 -2.09
C ARG A 65 12.18 9.20 -2.07
N GLY A 66 12.86 8.86 -3.15
CA GLY A 66 14.31 8.75 -3.25
C GLY A 66 14.90 7.47 -2.66
N ASP A 67 14.27 6.90 -1.64
CA ASP A 67 14.68 5.65 -1.01
C ASP A 67 13.48 4.85 -0.46
N VAL A 68 13.69 3.56 -0.22
CA VAL A 68 12.74 2.64 0.38
C VAL A 68 13.27 2.21 1.75
N GLY A 69 12.59 2.65 2.81
CA GLY A 69 12.84 2.18 4.17
C GLY A 69 12.41 0.72 4.38
N ASN A 70 11.60 0.45 5.40
CA ASN A 70 11.15 -0.91 5.70
C ASN A 70 10.14 -1.41 4.65
N PHE A 71 10.65 -2.02 3.57
CA PHE A 71 9.83 -2.48 2.44
C PHE A 71 8.85 -3.60 2.82
N ALA A 72 9.24 -4.53 3.69
CA ALA A 72 8.35 -5.58 4.15
C ALA A 72 7.14 -5.01 4.92
N SER A 73 7.35 -3.97 5.74
CA SER A 73 6.25 -3.26 6.41
C SER A 73 5.37 -2.52 5.41
N PHE A 74 5.96 -1.89 4.40
CA PHE A 74 5.21 -1.25 3.32
C PHE A 74 4.30 -2.23 2.58
N LEU A 75 4.77 -3.45 2.30
CA LEU A 75 3.96 -4.49 1.66
C LEU A 75 2.79 -4.95 2.55
N ARG A 76 3.02 -5.16 3.85
CA ARG A 76 1.94 -5.48 4.81
C ARG A 76 0.88 -4.38 4.87
N VAL A 77 1.32 -3.12 4.96
CA VAL A 77 0.42 -1.96 4.97
C VAL A 77 -0.32 -1.82 3.65
N SER A 78 0.32 -2.09 2.52
CA SER A 78 -0.33 -2.06 1.20
C SER A 78 -1.46 -3.08 1.10
N ALA A 79 -1.23 -4.32 1.54
CA ALA A 79 -2.24 -5.36 1.60
C ALA A 79 -3.41 -5.00 2.55
N LEU A 80 -3.12 -4.50 3.76
CA LEU A 80 -4.16 -4.05 4.69
C LEU A 80 -4.98 -2.89 4.14
N ARG A 81 -4.32 -1.91 3.49
CA ARG A 81 -4.99 -0.77 2.85
C ARG A 81 -5.90 -1.21 1.71
N TYR A 82 -5.48 -2.18 0.91
CA TYR A 82 -6.32 -2.75 -0.14
C TYR A 82 -7.62 -3.33 0.43
N MET A 83 -7.52 -4.21 1.43
CA MET A 83 -8.69 -4.82 2.07
C MET A 83 -9.63 -3.79 2.69
N ALA A 84 -9.07 -2.73 3.27
CA ALA A 84 -9.90 -1.72 3.90
C ALA A 84 -10.50 -0.70 2.92
N LEU A 85 -9.81 -0.38 1.82
CA LEU A 85 -10.42 0.39 0.73
C LEU A 85 -11.58 -0.37 0.09
N GLN A 86 -11.48 -1.70 0.02
CA GLN A 86 -12.58 -2.58 -0.35
C GLN A 86 -13.74 -2.51 0.67
N ALA A 87 -13.44 -2.63 1.97
CA ALA A 87 -14.45 -2.53 3.03
C ALA A 87 -15.17 -1.16 3.11
N HIS A 88 -14.59 -0.12 2.50
CA HIS A 88 -15.17 1.22 2.40
C HIS A 88 -15.77 1.53 1.01
N ASP A 89 -15.97 0.51 0.16
CA ASP A 89 -16.51 0.62 -1.20
C ASP A 89 -15.72 1.60 -2.09
N ARG A 90 -14.43 1.79 -1.80
CA ARG A 90 -13.51 2.63 -2.60
C ARG A 90 -12.82 1.82 -3.69
N ILE A 91 -12.61 0.52 -3.44
CA ILE A 91 -12.15 -0.45 -4.44
C ILE A 91 -13.23 -1.53 -4.56
N PRO A 92 -13.66 -1.93 -5.77
CA PRO A 92 -14.63 -2.99 -5.93
C PRO A 92 -14.14 -4.33 -5.36
N MET A 93 -15.05 -5.08 -4.73
CA MET A 93 -14.84 -6.48 -4.34
C MET A 93 -14.74 -7.44 -5.54
N ASP A 94 -15.17 -7.00 -6.71
CA ASP A 94 -15.03 -7.75 -7.95
C ASP A 94 -13.57 -7.75 -8.43
N ASN A 95 -12.93 -8.92 -8.31
CA ASN A 95 -11.54 -9.14 -8.70
C ASN A 95 -11.32 -9.12 -10.23
N SER A 96 -12.39 -9.10 -11.04
CA SER A 96 -12.26 -8.90 -12.49
C SER A 96 -11.99 -7.44 -12.87
N VAL A 97 -12.27 -6.48 -11.97
CA VAL A 97 -12.01 -5.06 -12.20
C VAL A 97 -10.55 -4.73 -11.90
N PRO A 98 -9.74 -4.30 -12.90
CA PRO A 98 -8.35 -3.93 -12.68
C PRO A 98 -8.23 -2.71 -11.77
N ILE A 99 -7.31 -2.73 -10.81
CA ILE A 99 -7.03 -1.59 -9.93
C ILE A 99 -6.53 -0.41 -10.76
N ARG A 100 -5.73 -0.65 -11.81
CA ARG A 100 -5.28 0.40 -12.74
C ARG A 100 -6.40 1.14 -13.47
N SER A 101 -7.63 0.61 -13.48
CA SER A 101 -8.78 1.24 -14.15
C SER A 101 -9.51 2.26 -13.27
N LEU A 102 -9.22 2.27 -11.96
CA LEU A 102 -9.87 3.13 -10.99
C LEU A 102 -9.33 4.56 -11.04
N ASP A 103 -10.17 5.56 -10.78
CA ASP A 103 -9.71 6.93 -10.54
C ASP A 103 -9.06 7.02 -9.16
N ALA A 104 -7.73 7.01 -9.13
CA ALA A 104 -6.95 7.11 -7.90
C ALA A 104 -7.30 8.33 -7.04
N ARG A 105 -7.70 9.46 -7.65
CA ARG A 105 -8.09 10.65 -6.87
C ARG A 105 -9.40 10.42 -6.13
N ALA A 106 -10.38 9.78 -6.78
CA ALA A 106 -11.64 9.41 -6.14
C ALA A 106 -11.44 8.37 -5.03
N VAL A 107 -10.61 7.34 -5.29
CA VAL A 107 -10.29 6.30 -4.30
C VAL A 107 -9.66 6.89 -3.03
N LEU A 108 -8.78 7.88 -3.19
CA LEU A 108 -8.03 8.47 -2.09
C LEU A 108 -8.71 9.69 -1.45
N HIS A 109 -9.84 10.17 -2.00
CA HIS A 109 -10.54 11.35 -1.51
C HIS A 109 -11.10 11.14 -0.09
N ALA A 110 -10.89 12.13 0.78
CA ALA A 110 -11.36 12.17 2.16
C ALA A 110 -10.94 10.95 3.02
N LEU A 111 -9.81 10.31 2.71
CA LEU A 111 -9.23 9.30 3.61
C LEU A 111 -8.74 9.95 4.93
N PRO A 112 -8.76 9.20 6.04
CA PRO A 112 -8.16 9.65 7.29
C PRO A 112 -6.71 10.10 7.09
N SER A 113 -6.29 11.13 7.83
CA SER A 113 -4.97 11.76 7.69
C SER A 113 -3.77 10.84 7.92
N HIS A 114 -3.96 9.71 8.60
CA HIS A 114 -2.91 8.70 8.81
C HIS A 114 -2.80 7.67 7.66
N TRP A 115 -3.70 7.70 6.67
CA TRP A 115 -3.73 6.76 5.53
C TRP A 115 -3.17 7.36 4.25
N ALA A 116 -3.39 8.65 4.05
CA ALA A 116 -2.82 9.40 2.94
C ALA A 116 -1.58 10.14 3.43
N LEU A 117 -0.52 10.15 2.60
CA LEU A 117 0.49 11.20 2.74
C LEU A 117 -0.25 12.53 2.64
N ARG A 118 -0.19 13.35 3.70
CA ARG A 118 -0.54 14.75 3.55
C ARG A 118 0.36 15.28 2.43
N PRO A 119 -0.17 15.89 1.35
CA PRO A 119 0.71 16.59 0.42
C PRO A 119 1.62 17.47 1.26
N PRO A 120 2.94 17.53 0.98
CA PRO A 120 3.83 18.42 1.71
C PRO A 120 3.12 19.76 1.72
N ALA A 121 2.82 20.26 2.93
CA ALA A 121 2.13 21.53 3.06
C ALA A 121 2.87 22.48 2.13
N LEU A 122 2.20 23.01 1.11
CA LEU A 122 2.70 24.15 0.36
C LEU A 122 3.22 25.08 1.43
N ALA A 123 4.56 25.21 1.50
CA ALA A 123 5.26 25.84 2.59
C ALA A 123 4.50 27.11 2.89
N THR A 124 3.92 27.18 4.10
CA THR A 124 3.01 28.23 4.52
C THR A 124 3.58 29.56 4.06
N ALA A 125 3.06 30.08 2.95
CA ALA A 125 3.42 31.39 2.46
C ALA A 125 3.02 32.31 3.58
N GLN A 126 4.04 32.85 4.24
CA GLN A 126 3.95 33.64 5.44
C GLN A 126 2.81 34.65 5.28
N VAL A 127 1.78 34.53 6.12
CA VAL A 127 0.95 35.68 6.46
C VAL A 127 1.81 36.56 7.37
N VAL A 128 2.81 37.22 6.77
CA VAL A 128 3.35 38.48 7.25
C VAL A 128 2.57 39.55 6.50
N ALA A 129 1.28 39.64 6.82
CA ALA A 129 0.46 40.79 6.47
C ALA A 129 0.46 41.73 7.69
N LEU A 130 1.37 42.71 7.61
CA LEU A 130 1.30 44.02 8.26
C LEU A 130 0.95 44.07 9.76
N ARG A 131 1.96 43.89 10.61
CA ARG A 131 2.16 44.85 11.71
C ARG A 131 2.85 46.10 11.16
N ARG A 132 2.09 47.06 10.62
CA ARG A 132 2.51 48.47 10.54
C ARG A 132 1.29 49.40 10.53
N LYS A 133 1.34 50.35 11.46
CA LYS A 133 0.56 51.60 11.65
C LYS A 133 -0.64 51.50 12.61
N GLY A 134 -0.44 52.17 13.75
CA GLY A 134 -1.33 52.33 14.89
C GLY A 134 -0.46 52.58 16.10
#